data_AF-A0A397IKB8-F1
#
_entry.id   AF-A0A397IKB8-F1
#
_cell.length_a   1.000
_cell.length_b   1.000
_cell.length_c   1.000
_cell.angle_alpha   90.00
_cell.angle_beta   90.00
_cell.angle_gamma   90.00
#
_symmetry.space_group_name_H-M   'P 1'
#
loop_
_entity.id
_entity.type
_entity.pdbx_description
1 polymer ?
#
loop_
_entity_poly.entity_id
_entity_poly.type
_entity_poly.pdbx_seq_one_letter_code
_entity_poly.pdbx_strand_id
1 'polypeptide(L)'
;MSKVQQKININHLDLDRSYTLEEFEYINDQLKYHTLEINGQPVDLFELDEKGKLIPMPQATHCMEVTVGEIVRQLGNWNLHSRQNGDIKTAQGGFDFYIGDQRTIRAPDVSFTPKTVSRQLTQLQRWTFRGEPFTPLFIIEVADTKSKSKFENLDHRFKYTFFAVGTNVQLGLLIDPKNDRIWIYKRNRNGMVFRRAYAWGNIDCGDILPGFILDVEMIEDAISQTSSETSESEGDLEINCPKCNGSFTEDYLFMKHYEKHHSHKPETVDRMMPT
;
A
#
# COMPACT_ATOMS: atom_id res chain seq x y z
N MET A 1 -13.19 31.42 6.63
CA MET A 1 -11.83 30.96 6.29
C MET A 1 -10.99 30.92 7.56
N SER A 2 -10.28 29.83 7.84
CA SER A 2 -9.37 29.78 9.01
C SER A 2 -8.18 30.72 8.79
N LYS A 3 -7.49 31.15 9.86
CA LYS A 3 -6.29 32.00 9.76
C LYS A 3 -5.18 31.35 8.90
N VAL A 4 -5.18 30.02 8.77
CA VAL A 4 -4.25 29.23 7.95
C VAL A 4 -4.47 29.48 6.46
N GLN A 5 -5.72 29.54 6.02
CA GLN A 5 -6.09 29.72 4.60
C GLN A 5 -5.63 31.06 4.01
N GLN A 6 -5.35 32.07 4.86
CA GLN A 6 -4.96 33.41 4.43
C GLN A 6 -3.44 33.59 4.22
N LYS A 7 -2.59 32.58 4.50
CA LYS A 7 -1.13 32.72 4.46
C LYS A 7 -0.38 31.82 3.48
N ILE A 8 -1.00 30.77 2.94
CA ILE A 8 -0.30 29.80 2.07
C ILE A 8 -0.67 30.05 0.61
N ASN A 9 0.34 30.36 -0.20
CA ASN A 9 0.21 30.42 -1.65
C ASN A 9 0.51 29.03 -2.24
N ILE A 10 -0.54 28.29 -2.64
CA ILE A 10 -0.41 26.91 -3.16
C ILE A 10 0.46 26.83 -4.40
N ASN A 11 0.46 27.87 -5.24
CA ASN A 11 1.26 27.87 -6.48
C ASN A 11 2.75 28.14 -6.24
N HIS A 12 3.12 28.57 -5.03
CA HIS A 12 4.50 28.92 -4.66
C HIS A 12 4.78 28.44 -3.24
N LEU A 13 4.74 27.12 -3.04
CA LEU A 13 5.11 26.50 -1.77
C LEU A 13 6.62 26.60 -1.54
N ASP A 14 7.00 26.96 -0.32
CA ASP A 14 8.38 26.98 0.14
C ASP A 14 8.73 25.62 0.75
N LEU A 15 9.40 24.74 0.00
CA LEU A 15 9.77 23.41 0.48
C LEU A 15 10.82 23.44 1.60
N ASP A 16 11.50 24.57 1.80
CA ASP A 16 12.43 24.80 2.91
C ASP A 16 11.74 25.37 4.15
N ARG A 17 10.42 25.56 4.13
CA ARG A 17 9.61 25.93 5.30
C ARG A 17 9.17 24.69 6.09
N SER A 18 9.01 24.84 7.41
CA SER A 18 8.31 23.85 8.25
C SER A 18 6.82 24.18 8.31
N TYR A 19 5.98 23.18 8.05
CA TYR A 19 4.53 23.25 7.98
C TYR A 19 3.92 22.48 9.15
N THR A 20 2.85 23.02 9.70
CA THR A 20 2.07 22.28 10.72
C THR A 20 1.21 21.20 10.05
N LEU A 21 0.70 20.25 10.84
CA LEU A 21 -0.24 19.23 10.33
C LEU A 21 -1.49 19.86 9.70
N GLU A 22 -2.03 20.95 10.27
CA GLU A 22 -3.20 21.63 9.71
C GLU A 22 -2.88 22.28 8.35
N GLU A 23 -1.67 22.83 8.20
CA GLU A 23 -1.21 23.39 6.94
C GLU A 23 -0.97 22.31 5.87
N PHE A 24 -0.38 21.19 6.27
CA PHE A 24 -0.22 20.00 5.42
C PHE A 24 -1.57 19.46 4.94
N GLU A 25 -2.52 19.25 5.86
CA GLU A 25 -3.88 18.78 5.54
C GLU A 25 -4.57 19.75 4.57
N TYR A 26 -4.43 21.06 4.80
CA TYR A 26 -4.98 22.08 3.90
C TYR A 26 -4.33 22.03 2.51
N ILE A 27 -3.00 21.97 2.42
CA ILE A 27 -2.28 21.92 1.14
C ILE A 27 -2.73 20.72 0.32
N ASN A 28 -2.70 19.52 0.90
CA ASN A 28 -3.12 18.30 0.20
C ASN A 28 -4.61 18.30 -0.19
N ASP A 29 -5.47 18.96 0.59
CA ASP A 29 -6.88 19.13 0.22
C ASP A 29 -7.04 20.02 -1.03
N GLN A 30 -6.23 21.08 -1.16
CA GLN A 30 -6.25 21.94 -2.36
C GLN A 30 -5.75 21.21 -3.61
N LEU A 31 -4.78 20.30 -3.47
CA LEU A 31 -4.18 19.60 -4.60
C LEU A 31 -5.10 18.54 -5.24
N LYS A 32 -6.22 18.19 -4.59
CA LYS A 32 -7.28 17.37 -5.21
C LYS A 32 -7.85 17.98 -6.50
N TYR A 33 -7.74 19.30 -6.65
CA TYR A 33 -8.25 20.04 -7.79
C TYR A 33 -7.12 20.79 -8.53
N HIS A 34 -5.86 20.59 -8.14
CA HIS A 34 -4.74 21.35 -8.65
C HIS A 34 -3.45 20.53 -8.63
N THR A 35 -2.76 20.46 -9.76
CA THR A 35 -1.45 19.81 -9.86
C THR A 35 -0.36 20.87 -9.92
N LEU A 36 0.64 20.76 -9.06
CA LEU A 36 1.84 21.59 -9.08
C LEU A 36 2.90 20.96 -9.98
N GLU A 37 3.81 21.80 -10.50
CA GLU A 37 5.03 21.33 -11.15
C GLU A 37 6.24 21.64 -10.26
N ILE A 38 6.96 20.60 -9.83
CA ILE A 38 8.15 20.73 -8.99
C ILE A 38 9.28 19.97 -9.68
N ASN A 39 10.37 20.67 -9.99
CA ASN A 39 11.52 20.13 -10.72
C ASN A 39 11.13 19.43 -12.04
N GLY A 40 10.13 19.98 -12.75
CA GLY A 40 9.63 19.42 -14.01
C GLY A 40 8.81 18.14 -13.85
N GLN A 41 8.29 17.84 -12.66
CA GLN A 41 7.41 16.70 -12.40
C GLN A 41 6.06 17.17 -11.83
N PRO A 42 4.94 16.58 -12.27
CA PRO A 42 3.64 16.85 -11.67
C PRO A 42 3.56 16.27 -10.26
N VAL A 43 3.08 17.09 -9.32
CA VAL A 43 2.89 16.77 -7.90
C VAL A 43 1.51 17.24 -7.47
N ASP A 44 0.69 16.31 -7.01
CA ASP A 44 -0.67 16.53 -6.50
C ASP A 44 -0.85 16.00 -5.07
N LEU A 45 0.23 15.52 -4.46
CA LEU A 45 0.26 15.03 -3.09
C LEU A 45 1.62 15.28 -2.47
N PHE A 46 1.62 15.58 -1.17
CA PHE A 46 2.81 15.64 -0.34
C PHE A 46 2.73 14.64 0.81
N GLU A 47 3.90 14.21 1.26
CA GLU A 47 4.12 13.68 2.61
C GLU A 47 4.62 14.77 3.56
N LEU A 48 4.63 14.50 4.86
CA LEU A 48 5.17 15.41 5.88
C LEU A 48 6.28 14.70 6.68
N ASP A 49 7.49 15.25 6.68
CA ASP A 49 8.60 14.68 7.46
C ASP A 49 8.59 15.04 8.95
N GLU A 50 9.50 14.45 9.73
CA GLU A 50 9.66 14.69 11.16
C GLU A 50 10.06 16.13 11.52
N LYS A 51 10.46 16.95 10.55
CA LYS A 51 10.79 18.37 10.70
C LYS A 51 9.67 19.28 10.18
N GLY A 52 8.56 18.69 9.74
CA GLY A 52 7.44 19.38 9.10
C GLY A 52 7.74 19.87 7.68
N LYS A 53 8.76 19.33 6.99
CA LYS A 53 8.97 19.61 5.57
C LYS A 53 8.00 18.81 4.71
N LEU A 54 7.53 19.45 3.65
CA LEU A 54 6.76 18.79 2.61
C LEU A 54 7.71 17.97 1.74
N ILE A 55 7.43 16.69 1.59
CA ILE A 55 8.13 15.84 0.62
C ILE A 55 7.20 15.66 -0.59
N PRO A 56 7.56 16.17 -1.78
CA PRO A 56 6.76 15.98 -2.98
C PRO A 56 6.62 14.50 -3.29
N MET A 57 5.41 14.07 -3.64
CA MET A 57 5.14 12.76 -4.24
C MET A 57 4.88 12.95 -5.73
N PRO A 58 5.88 12.72 -6.61
CA PRO A 58 5.65 12.74 -8.04
C PRO A 58 4.67 11.65 -8.44
N GLN A 59 3.92 11.90 -9.52
CA GLN A 59 3.06 10.89 -10.13
C GLN A 59 3.84 9.62 -10.51
N ALA A 60 3.29 8.45 -10.18
CA ALA A 60 3.85 7.17 -10.62
C ALA A 60 3.70 7.02 -12.15
N THR A 61 4.67 6.36 -12.78
CA THR A 61 4.54 6.00 -14.20
C THR A 61 3.60 4.81 -14.37
N HIS A 62 3.03 4.64 -15.57
CA HIS A 62 2.04 3.61 -15.86
C HIS A 62 2.42 2.21 -15.37
N CYS A 63 3.59 1.67 -15.74
CA CYS A 63 4.00 0.32 -15.34
C CYS A 63 4.23 0.18 -13.82
N MET A 64 4.67 1.25 -13.15
CA MET A 64 4.83 1.24 -11.69
C MET A 64 3.47 1.16 -11.01
N GLU A 65 2.48 1.92 -11.51
CA GLU A 65 1.12 1.86 -10.98
C GLU A 65 0.42 0.53 -11.29
N VAL A 66 0.64 -0.05 -12.47
CA VAL A 66 0.16 -1.41 -12.79
C VAL A 66 0.74 -2.45 -11.82
N THR A 67 2.04 -2.32 -11.49
CA THR A 67 2.69 -3.18 -10.49
C THR A 67 2.04 -3.03 -9.12
N VAL A 68 1.78 -1.79 -8.67
CA VAL A 68 1.07 -1.52 -7.41
C VAL A 68 -0.33 -2.15 -7.42
N GLY A 69 -1.09 -1.95 -8.49
CA GLY A 69 -2.44 -2.51 -8.64
C GLY A 69 -2.46 -4.04 -8.55
N GLU A 70 -1.51 -4.71 -9.20
CA GLU A 70 -1.41 -6.17 -9.17
C GLU A 70 -1.00 -6.70 -7.79
N ILE A 71 -0.03 -6.07 -7.12
CA ILE A 71 0.35 -6.40 -5.75
C ILE A 71 -0.85 -6.26 -4.79
N VAL A 72 -1.61 -5.17 -4.92
CA VAL A 72 -2.82 -4.93 -4.10
C VAL A 72 -3.86 -6.01 -4.35
N ARG A 73 -4.06 -6.43 -5.61
CA ARG A 73 -4.99 -7.51 -5.97
C ARG A 73 -4.58 -8.82 -5.30
N GLN A 74 -3.32 -9.23 -5.41
CA GLN A 74 -2.83 -10.46 -4.78
C GLN A 74 -2.97 -10.43 -3.26
N LEU A 75 -2.59 -9.31 -2.64
CA LEU A 75 -2.69 -9.12 -1.19
C LEU A 75 -4.15 -9.11 -0.73
N GLY A 76 -5.05 -8.51 -1.51
CA GLY A 76 -6.50 -8.49 -1.28
C GLY A 76 -7.10 -9.89 -1.30
N ASN A 77 -6.75 -10.68 -2.32
CA ASN A 77 -7.16 -12.08 -2.42
C ASN A 77 -6.67 -12.89 -1.22
N TRP A 78 -5.39 -12.76 -0.84
CA TRP A 78 -4.86 -13.42 0.34
C TRP A 78 -5.61 -13.00 1.61
N ASN A 79 -5.79 -11.70 1.83
CA ASN A 79 -6.44 -11.15 3.03
C ASN A 79 -7.88 -11.69 3.20
N LEU A 80 -8.60 -11.84 2.08
CA LEU A 80 -9.93 -12.44 2.03
C LEU A 80 -9.88 -13.96 2.28
N HIS A 81 -9.12 -14.70 1.48
CA HIS A 81 -9.11 -16.17 1.52
C HIS A 81 -8.56 -16.74 2.83
N SER A 82 -7.56 -16.07 3.42
CA SER A 82 -6.98 -16.46 4.71
C SER A 82 -7.70 -15.85 5.92
N ARG A 83 -8.77 -15.07 5.70
CA ARG A 83 -9.61 -14.45 6.75
C ARG A 83 -8.82 -13.58 7.74
N GLN A 84 -7.78 -12.93 7.23
CA GLN A 84 -6.98 -12.01 8.02
C GLN A 84 -7.82 -10.78 8.35
N ASN A 85 -8.69 -10.35 7.43
CA ASN A 85 -9.62 -9.21 7.56
C ASN A 85 -8.91 -7.93 8.04
N GLY A 86 -7.64 -7.75 7.66
CA GLY A 86 -6.90 -6.51 7.90
C GLY A 86 -7.18 -5.47 6.82
N ASP A 87 -6.60 -4.28 6.99
CA ASP A 87 -6.72 -3.20 6.02
C ASP A 87 -5.53 -3.22 5.06
N ILE A 88 -5.83 -3.12 3.76
CA ILE A 88 -4.82 -2.87 2.72
C ILE A 88 -4.98 -1.41 2.28
N LYS A 89 -3.88 -0.67 2.23
CA LYS A 89 -3.87 0.72 1.75
C LYS A 89 -2.81 0.93 0.68
N THR A 90 -3.12 1.82 -0.26
CA THR A 90 -2.21 2.31 -1.29
C THR A 90 -1.65 3.70 -0.93
N ALA A 91 -0.76 4.26 -1.76
CA ALA A 91 -0.08 5.55 -1.59
C ALA A 91 -0.97 6.77 -1.26
N GLN A 92 -2.30 6.70 -1.41
CA GLN A 92 -3.21 7.78 -1.00
C GLN A 92 -3.73 7.64 0.45
N GLY A 93 -3.54 6.49 1.09
CA GLY A 93 -4.06 6.16 2.42
C GLY A 93 -3.01 6.29 3.54
N GLY A 94 -2.14 7.30 3.49
CA GLY A 94 -0.95 7.45 4.33
C GLY A 94 -1.11 7.12 5.84
N PHE A 95 0.02 6.99 6.52
CA PHE A 95 0.12 6.68 7.94
C PHE A 95 0.79 7.80 8.70
N ASP A 96 0.30 7.99 9.92
CA ASP A 96 0.92 8.85 10.92
C ASP A 96 1.97 8.03 11.68
N PHE A 97 3.24 8.22 11.32
CA PHE A 97 4.41 7.68 12.00
C PHE A 97 4.85 8.65 13.11
N TYR A 98 5.33 8.08 14.22
CA TYR A 98 5.94 8.84 15.30
C TYR A 98 7.43 8.52 15.37
N ILE A 99 8.27 9.46 14.96
CA ILE A 99 9.73 9.26 14.82
C ILE A 99 10.44 10.32 15.66
N GLY A 100 11.17 9.89 16.70
CA GLY A 100 11.95 10.80 17.54
C GLY A 100 11.12 11.93 18.16
N ASP A 101 9.96 11.57 18.72
CA ASP A 101 8.97 12.47 19.33
C ASP A 101 8.25 13.44 18.36
N GLN A 102 8.45 13.27 17.05
CA GLN A 102 7.82 14.09 16.02
C GLN A 102 6.85 13.27 15.16
N ARG A 103 5.77 13.93 14.73
CA ARG A 103 4.78 13.38 13.81
C ARG A 103 5.30 13.44 12.37
N THR A 104 5.13 12.36 11.63
CA THR A 104 5.54 12.20 10.24
C THR A 104 4.40 11.53 9.48
N ILE A 105 3.92 12.12 8.38
CA ILE A 105 2.91 11.49 7.54
C ILE A 105 3.61 10.85 6.34
N ARG A 106 3.55 9.51 6.22
CA ARG A 106 4.14 8.75 5.12
C ARG A 106 3.13 7.86 4.44
N ALA A 107 3.19 7.79 3.12
CA ALA A 107 2.37 6.92 2.33
C ALA A 107 3.26 5.94 1.54
N PRO A 108 3.43 4.70 2.03
CA PRO A 108 4.03 3.66 1.22
C PRO A 108 3.09 3.28 0.06
N ASP A 109 3.64 2.76 -1.03
CA ASP A 109 2.87 2.41 -2.22
C ASP A 109 1.83 1.33 -1.94
N VAL A 110 2.20 0.33 -1.13
CA VAL A 110 1.27 -0.67 -0.59
C VAL A 110 1.58 -0.91 0.89
N SER A 111 0.55 -1.14 1.68
CA SER A 111 0.70 -1.52 3.08
C SER A 111 -0.40 -2.45 3.54
N PHE A 112 -0.11 -3.22 4.58
CA PHE A 112 -1.08 -4.04 5.29
C PHE A 112 -1.06 -3.77 6.79
N THR A 113 -2.24 -3.51 7.35
CA THR A 113 -2.48 -3.31 8.78
C THR A 113 -3.36 -4.45 9.31
N PRO A 114 -2.91 -5.20 10.33
CA PRO A 114 -3.71 -6.30 10.87
C PRO A 114 -5.03 -5.83 11.47
N LYS A 115 -6.08 -6.67 11.36
CA LYS A 115 -7.42 -6.37 11.91
C LYS A 115 -7.42 -5.96 13.38
N THR A 116 -6.49 -6.49 14.17
CA THR A 116 -6.37 -6.22 15.60
C THR A 116 -6.00 -4.76 15.86
N VAL A 117 -5.15 -4.17 15.02
CA VAL A 117 -4.81 -2.75 15.05
C VAL A 117 -6.00 -1.92 14.53
N SER A 118 -6.54 -2.29 13.36
CA SER A 118 -7.64 -1.56 12.71
C SER A 118 -8.88 -1.41 13.58
N ARG A 119 -9.26 -2.47 14.32
CA ARG A 119 -10.42 -2.47 15.23
C ARG A 119 -10.24 -1.55 16.44
N GLN A 120 -9.01 -1.23 16.81
CA GLN A 120 -8.69 -0.37 17.96
C GLN A 120 -8.62 1.11 17.57
N LEU A 121 -8.64 1.45 16.27
CA LEU A 121 -8.60 2.83 15.83
C LEU A 121 -9.81 3.60 16.35
N THR A 122 -9.58 4.84 16.78
CA THR A 122 -10.63 5.80 17.10
C THR A 122 -11.28 6.34 15.83
N GLN A 123 -12.44 6.99 15.96
CA GLN A 123 -13.06 7.70 14.83
C GLN A 123 -12.13 8.80 14.29
N LEU A 124 -11.39 9.48 15.16
CA LEU A 124 -10.45 10.53 14.75
C LEU A 124 -9.31 9.96 13.89
N GLN A 125 -8.69 8.85 14.30
CA GLN A 125 -7.63 8.17 13.53
C GLN A 125 -8.13 7.57 12.22
N ARG A 126 -9.41 7.14 12.16
CA ARG A 126 -10.00 6.55 10.94
C ARG A 126 -10.26 7.59 9.84
N TRP A 127 -10.61 8.82 10.23
CA TRP A 127 -11.08 9.83 9.29
C TRP A 127 -10.14 11.03 9.14
N THR A 128 -9.05 11.08 9.91
CA THR A 128 -8.05 12.17 9.87
C THR A 128 -6.66 11.63 10.22
N PHE A 129 -5.61 12.44 10.02
CA PHE A 129 -4.26 12.14 10.53
C PHE A 129 -4.05 12.55 11.99
N ARG A 130 -5.13 12.61 12.78
CA ARG A 130 -5.11 13.07 14.18
C ARG A 130 -5.44 11.92 15.14
N GLY A 131 -5.08 12.11 16.40
CA GLY A 131 -5.10 11.05 17.42
C GLY A 131 -3.71 10.44 17.61
N GLU A 132 -3.62 9.28 18.25
CA GLU A 132 -2.34 8.58 18.42
C GLU A 132 -1.84 8.02 17.07
N PRO A 133 -0.54 8.17 16.76
CA PRO A 133 0.07 7.56 15.58
C PRO A 133 -0.09 6.03 15.55
N PHE A 134 -0.22 5.45 14.35
CA PHE A 134 -0.20 4.00 14.17
C PHE A 134 0.47 3.63 12.84
N THR A 135 1.06 2.44 12.80
CA THR A 135 1.88 2.00 11.66
C THR A 135 1.46 0.63 11.15
N PRO A 136 1.65 0.34 9.86
CA PRO A 136 1.32 -0.96 9.28
C PRO A 136 2.30 -2.04 9.74
N LEU A 137 1.94 -3.31 9.52
CA LEU A 137 2.82 -4.45 9.78
C LEU A 137 3.76 -4.73 8.59
N PHE A 138 3.26 -4.50 7.39
CA PHE A 138 3.93 -4.78 6.12
C PHE A 138 3.81 -3.60 5.17
N ILE A 139 4.89 -3.30 4.45
CA ILE A 139 4.96 -2.22 3.47
C ILE A 139 5.68 -2.65 2.19
N ILE A 140 5.33 -2.01 1.08
CA ILE A 140 6.00 -2.16 -0.21
C ILE A 140 6.20 -0.76 -0.81
N GLU A 141 7.38 -0.55 -1.38
CA GLU A 141 7.70 0.57 -2.26
C GLU A 141 8.04 0.00 -3.66
N VAL A 142 7.55 0.65 -4.70
CA VAL A 142 7.76 0.29 -6.10
C VAL A 142 8.49 1.43 -6.81
N ALA A 143 9.74 1.21 -7.22
CA ALA A 143 10.55 2.30 -7.77
C ALA A 143 11.66 1.84 -8.72
N ASP A 144 12.04 2.71 -9.66
CA ASP A 144 13.27 2.57 -10.45
C ASP A 144 14.49 2.91 -9.58
N THR A 145 15.25 1.88 -9.22
CA THR A 145 16.42 1.93 -8.35
C THR A 145 17.74 1.99 -9.12
N LYS A 146 17.71 2.16 -10.45
CA LYS A 146 18.92 2.27 -11.27
C LYS A 146 19.81 3.42 -10.83
N SER A 147 19.21 4.52 -10.39
CA SER A 147 19.96 5.64 -9.78
C SER A 147 20.38 5.31 -8.36
N LYS A 148 21.69 5.35 -8.10
CA LYS A 148 22.26 5.13 -6.77
C LYS A 148 21.67 6.08 -5.72
N SER A 149 21.50 7.36 -6.05
CA SER A 149 20.96 8.34 -5.10
C SER A 149 19.49 8.08 -4.76
N LYS A 150 18.67 7.68 -5.75
CA LYS A 150 17.27 7.29 -5.51
C LYS A 150 17.20 6.05 -4.61
N PHE A 151 18.02 5.04 -4.92
CA PHE A 151 18.09 3.82 -4.11
C PHE A 151 18.55 4.11 -2.68
N GLU A 152 19.58 4.93 -2.48
CA GLU A 152 20.06 5.32 -1.15
C GLU A 152 19.00 6.09 -0.35
N ASN A 153 18.23 6.95 -1.01
CA ASN A 153 17.11 7.67 -0.37
C ASN A 153 16.01 6.70 0.10
N LEU A 154 15.61 5.74 -0.75
CA LEU A 154 14.64 4.70 -0.39
C LEU A 154 15.16 3.79 0.73
N ASP A 155 16.42 3.33 0.65
CA ASP A 155 17.04 2.53 1.70
C ASP A 155 17.09 3.27 3.04
N HIS A 156 17.40 4.57 3.01
CA HIS A 156 17.35 5.42 4.19
C HIS A 156 15.92 5.49 4.76
N ARG A 157 14.91 5.69 3.90
CA ARG A 157 13.49 5.72 4.30
C ARG A 157 13.06 4.40 4.95
N PHE A 158 13.44 3.24 4.40
CA PHE A 158 13.18 1.95 5.04
C PHE A 158 13.83 1.87 6.43
N LYS A 159 15.12 2.16 6.54
CA LYS A 159 15.88 1.95 7.79
C LYS A 159 15.51 2.91 8.91
N TYR A 160 15.27 4.18 8.58
CA TYR A 160 15.17 5.26 9.56
C TYR A 160 13.78 5.88 9.67
N THR A 161 12.88 5.59 8.73
CA THR A 161 11.48 6.05 8.79
C THR A 161 10.55 4.89 9.06
N PHE A 162 10.47 3.93 8.14
CA PHE A 162 9.50 2.83 8.24
C PHE A 162 9.83 1.86 9.37
N PHE A 163 11.11 1.51 9.52
CA PHE A 163 11.60 0.68 10.62
C PHE A 163 12.22 1.52 11.74
N ALA A 164 11.81 2.78 11.91
CA ALA A 164 12.17 3.55 13.09
C ALA A 164 11.78 2.83 14.39
N VAL A 165 12.43 3.18 15.50
CA VAL A 165 12.01 2.67 16.82
C VAL A 165 10.59 3.18 17.11
N GLY A 166 9.72 2.31 17.61
CA GLY A 166 8.31 2.63 17.88
C GLY A 166 7.34 2.30 16.75
N THR A 167 7.84 1.85 15.58
CA THR A 167 6.97 1.36 14.50
C THR A 167 6.71 -0.15 14.62
N ASN A 168 5.53 -0.58 14.15
CA ASN A 168 5.11 -1.98 14.10
C ASN A 168 5.48 -2.67 12.77
N VAL A 169 6.21 -1.99 11.88
CA VAL A 169 6.64 -2.55 10.60
C VAL A 169 7.62 -3.70 10.86
N GLN A 170 7.30 -4.88 10.33
CA GLN A 170 8.11 -6.10 10.49
C GLN A 170 8.70 -6.59 9.17
N LEU A 171 8.07 -6.26 8.03
CA LEU A 171 8.54 -6.62 6.70
C LEU A 171 8.36 -5.45 5.74
N GLY A 172 9.40 -5.14 4.98
CA GLY A 172 9.36 -4.17 3.90
C GLY A 172 9.94 -4.75 2.62
N LEU A 173 9.32 -4.46 1.48
CA LEU A 173 9.82 -4.82 0.17
C LEU A 173 10.09 -3.55 -0.65
N LEU A 174 11.24 -3.48 -1.30
CA LEU A 174 11.49 -2.53 -2.38
C LEU A 174 11.52 -3.33 -3.68
N ILE A 175 10.58 -3.08 -4.57
CA ILE A 175 10.41 -3.81 -5.83
C ILE A 175 10.71 -2.84 -6.98
N ASP A 176 11.63 -3.24 -7.84
CA ASP A 176 11.98 -2.53 -9.06
C ASP A 176 11.65 -3.42 -10.26
N PRO A 177 10.42 -3.33 -10.79
CA PRO A 177 9.97 -4.16 -11.90
C PRO A 177 10.62 -3.77 -13.23
N LYS A 178 11.33 -2.64 -13.29
CA LYS A 178 11.99 -2.17 -14.51
C LYS A 178 13.40 -2.74 -14.67
N ASN A 179 14.03 -3.07 -13.56
CA ASN A 179 15.41 -3.57 -13.53
C ASN A 179 15.53 -4.97 -12.90
N ASP A 180 14.41 -5.65 -12.67
CA ASP A 180 14.29 -6.99 -12.09
C ASP A 180 15.02 -7.11 -10.75
N ARG A 181 14.75 -6.18 -9.82
CA ARG A 181 15.40 -6.17 -8.51
C ARG A 181 14.40 -6.11 -7.38
N ILE A 182 14.71 -6.87 -6.34
CA ILE A 182 13.93 -6.91 -5.11
C ILE A 182 14.88 -6.77 -3.93
N TRP A 183 14.48 -5.97 -2.94
CA TRP A 183 15.14 -5.94 -1.64
C TRP A 183 14.14 -6.19 -0.52
N ILE A 184 14.56 -7.04 0.42
CA ILE A 184 13.78 -7.39 1.60
C ILE A 184 14.41 -6.68 2.81
N TYR A 185 13.57 -5.97 3.56
CA TYR A 185 13.91 -5.30 4.81
C TYR A 185 13.23 -6.00 5.99
N LYS A 186 14.03 -6.35 7.00
CA LYS A 186 13.58 -6.97 8.26
C LYS A 186 14.44 -6.49 9.41
N ARG A 187 13.95 -6.65 10.65
CA ARG A 187 14.79 -6.54 11.85
C ARG A 187 15.48 -7.87 12.12
N ASN A 188 16.75 -7.81 12.53
CA ASN A 188 17.44 -8.98 13.07
C ASN A 188 17.04 -9.21 14.54
N ARG A 189 17.61 -10.24 15.17
CA ARG A 189 17.34 -10.58 16.59
C ARG A 189 17.68 -9.46 17.59
N ASN A 190 18.54 -8.52 17.20
CA ASN A 190 18.94 -7.37 18.00
C ASN A 190 18.05 -6.13 17.72
N GLY A 191 16.97 -6.28 16.94
CA GLY A 191 16.09 -5.18 16.54
C GLY A 191 16.64 -4.26 15.45
N MET A 192 17.88 -4.50 14.98
CA MET A 192 18.51 -3.69 13.94
C MET A 192 17.96 -4.06 12.56
N VAL A 193 17.67 -3.04 11.76
CA VAL A 193 17.17 -3.20 10.39
C VAL A 193 18.30 -3.64 9.48
N PHE A 194 18.08 -4.67 8.69
CA PHE A 194 18.96 -5.07 7.61
C PHE A 194 18.19 -5.14 6.30
N ARG A 195 18.94 -5.03 5.20
CA ARG A 195 18.45 -5.18 3.83
C ARG A 195 19.16 -6.37 3.18
N ARG A 196 18.42 -7.20 2.46
CA ARG A 196 18.98 -8.28 1.62
C ARG A 196 18.45 -8.14 0.20
N ALA A 197 19.35 -8.19 -0.79
CA ALA A 197 18.94 -8.36 -2.18
C ALA A 197 18.28 -9.74 -2.35
N TYR A 198 17.22 -9.80 -3.14
CA TYR A 198 16.50 -11.01 -3.46
C TYR A 198 16.49 -11.19 -4.97
N ALA A 199 16.55 -12.44 -5.42
CA ALA A 199 16.45 -12.75 -6.84
C ALA A 199 15.08 -12.32 -7.35
N TRP A 200 14.99 -11.89 -8.61
CA TRP A 200 13.71 -11.62 -9.24
C TRP A 200 12.88 -12.91 -9.31
N GLY A 201 11.74 -12.93 -8.64
CA GLY A 201 10.90 -14.12 -8.49
C GLY A 201 10.08 -14.10 -7.20
N ASN A 202 9.24 -15.13 -7.04
CA ASN A 202 8.20 -15.18 -6.01
C ASN A 202 8.75 -15.00 -4.59
N ILE A 203 8.02 -14.25 -3.77
CA ILE A 203 8.43 -13.86 -2.42
C ILE A 203 7.50 -14.48 -1.39
N ASP A 204 8.01 -15.43 -0.61
CA ASP A 204 7.34 -15.91 0.60
C ASP A 204 7.51 -14.88 1.74
N CYS A 205 6.39 -14.34 2.21
CA CYS A 205 6.37 -13.35 3.29
C CYS A 205 6.43 -13.99 4.69
N GLY A 206 6.40 -15.32 4.78
CA GLY A 206 6.57 -16.12 5.98
C GLY A 206 5.56 -15.79 7.08
N ASP A 207 6.00 -15.86 8.34
CA ASP A 207 5.13 -15.67 9.50
C ASP A 207 4.53 -14.26 9.62
N ILE A 208 5.06 -13.27 8.88
CA ILE A 208 4.53 -11.91 8.89
C ILE A 208 3.19 -11.85 8.15
N LEU A 209 3.08 -12.58 7.03
CA LEU A 209 1.86 -12.77 6.26
C LEU A 209 1.71 -14.27 5.95
N PRO A 210 1.20 -15.07 6.91
CA PRO A 210 1.21 -16.52 6.79
C PRO A 210 0.51 -17.02 5.51
N GLY A 211 1.23 -17.80 4.72
CA GLY A 211 0.74 -18.37 3.47
C GLY A 211 0.59 -17.36 2.31
N PHE A 212 1.02 -16.11 2.49
CA PHE A 212 1.10 -15.15 1.39
C PHE A 212 2.41 -15.34 0.63
N ILE A 213 2.29 -15.59 -0.66
CA ILE A 213 3.39 -15.57 -1.62
C ILE A 213 3.06 -14.46 -2.61
N LEU A 214 3.95 -13.47 -2.74
CA LEU A 214 3.85 -12.50 -3.82
C LEU A 214 4.35 -13.16 -5.10
N ASP A 215 3.45 -13.27 -6.07
CA ASP A 215 3.72 -13.83 -7.38
C ASP A 215 4.26 -12.75 -8.32
N VAL A 216 5.53 -12.89 -8.68
CA VAL A 216 6.23 -11.91 -9.53
C VAL A 216 5.92 -12.13 -11.01
N GLU A 217 5.62 -13.36 -11.42
CA GLU A 217 5.23 -13.66 -12.80
C GLU A 217 3.91 -12.95 -13.13
N MET A 218 2.94 -12.98 -12.21
CA MET A 218 1.69 -12.22 -12.38
C MET A 218 1.90 -10.70 -12.50
N ILE A 219 2.95 -10.15 -11.87
CA ILE A 219 3.33 -8.74 -12.03
C ILE A 219 3.87 -8.50 -13.44
N GLU A 220 4.74 -9.37 -13.94
CA GLU A 220 5.29 -9.29 -15.29
C GLU A 220 4.20 -9.40 -16.36
N ASP A 221 3.26 -10.33 -16.19
CA ASP A 221 2.09 -10.50 -17.06
C ASP A 221 1.23 -9.24 -17.06
N ALA A 222 0.95 -8.67 -15.87
CA ALA A 222 0.19 -7.43 -15.75
C ALA A 222 0.88 -6.26 -16.46
N ILE A 223 2.20 -6.12 -16.36
CA ILE A 223 2.95 -5.05 -17.02
C ILE A 223 3.01 -5.26 -18.54
N SER A 224 3.26 -6.50 -18.97
CA SER A 224 3.43 -6.84 -20.38
C SER A 224 2.11 -6.90 -21.15
N GLN A 225 0.98 -7.02 -20.44
CA GLN A 225 -0.34 -7.25 -21.00
C GLN A 225 -0.39 -8.49 -21.90
N THR A 226 0.53 -9.43 -21.69
CA THR A 226 0.59 -10.67 -22.48
C THR A 226 -0.53 -11.56 -21.98
N SER A 227 -1.57 -11.76 -22.79
CA SER A 227 -2.57 -12.77 -22.48
C SER A 227 -1.93 -14.14 -22.64
N SER A 228 -1.94 -14.96 -21.59
CA SER A 228 -1.72 -16.41 -21.71
C SER A 228 -2.92 -17.09 -22.39
N GLU A 229 -3.53 -16.44 -23.40
CA GLU A 229 -4.52 -17.07 -24.27
C GLU A 229 -3.75 -17.92 -25.29
N THR A 230 -3.31 -19.11 -24.85
CA THR A 230 -3.30 -20.23 -25.79
C THR A 230 -4.75 -20.45 -26.20
N SER A 231 -5.08 -19.90 -27.36
CA SER A 231 -6.29 -20.15 -28.12
C SER A 231 -6.30 -21.61 -28.61
N GLU A 232 -6.40 -22.53 -27.67
CA GLU A 232 -6.87 -23.87 -27.95
C GLU A 232 -8.35 -23.90 -27.54
N SER A 233 -9.20 -24.18 -28.51
CA SER A 233 -10.64 -24.32 -28.35
C SER A 233 -10.97 -25.27 -27.19
N GLU A 234 -11.30 -24.70 -26.03
CA GLU A 234 -11.85 -25.48 -24.92
C GLU A 234 -13.24 -25.95 -25.32
N GLY A 235 -13.33 -27.23 -25.71
CA GLY A 235 -14.62 -27.89 -25.89
C GLY A 235 -15.40 -27.89 -24.58
N ASP A 236 -16.73 -27.75 -24.65
CA ASP A 236 -17.73 -27.76 -23.57
C ASP A 236 -17.21 -28.15 -22.17
N LEU A 237 -16.43 -27.27 -21.51
CA LEU A 237 -15.98 -27.49 -20.15
C LEU A 237 -17.13 -27.08 -19.21
N GLU A 238 -17.91 -28.07 -18.80
CA GLU A 238 -18.89 -27.89 -17.74
C GLU A 238 -18.19 -27.90 -16.36
N ILE A 239 -17.95 -26.70 -15.84
CA ILE A 239 -17.35 -26.47 -14.54
C ILE A 239 -18.43 -26.50 -13.46
N ASN A 240 -18.45 -27.60 -12.70
CA ASN A 240 -19.40 -27.78 -11.61
C ASN A 240 -18.87 -27.22 -10.29
N CYS A 241 -19.73 -26.49 -9.57
CA CYS A 241 -19.37 -25.97 -8.26
C CYS A 241 -19.25 -27.10 -7.23
N PRO A 242 -18.13 -27.21 -6.49
CA PRO A 242 -17.96 -28.28 -5.51
C PRO A 242 -18.77 -28.08 -4.22
N LYS A 243 -19.47 -26.95 -4.06
CA LYS A 243 -20.21 -26.57 -2.84
C LYS A 243 -21.72 -26.47 -3.03
N CYS A 244 -22.21 -26.44 -4.27
CA CYS A 244 -23.62 -26.42 -4.60
C CYS A 244 -23.86 -26.95 -6.01
N ASN A 245 -25.11 -27.04 -6.44
CA ASN A 245 -25.45 -27.57 -7.77
C ASN A 245 -25.31 -26.52 -8.90
N GLY A 246 -24.45 -25.52 -8.73
CA GLY A 246 -24.15 -24.54 -9.78
C GLY A 246 -23.23 -25.13 -10.84
N SER A 247 -23.50 -24.87 -12.10
CA SER A 247 -22.70 -25.30 -13.25
C SER A 247 -22.43 -24.11 -14.16
N PHE A 248 -21.22 -24.05 -14.73
CA PHE A 248 -20.71 -22.91 -15.49
C PHE A 248 -19.92 -23.40 -16.69
N THR A 249 -19.91 -22.60 -17.77
CA THR A 249 -19.17 -22.89 -18.99
C THR A 249 -17.90 -22.04 -19.12
N GLU A 250 -17.62 -21.20 -18.12
CA GLU A 250 -16.49 -20.28 -18.09
C GLU A 250 -15.94 -20.19 -16.67
N ASP A 251 -14.61 -20.28 -16.53
CA ASP A 251 -13.92 -20.16 -15.25
C ASP A 251 -14.25 -18.85 -14.53
N TYR A 252 -14.36 -17.74 -15.27
CA TYR A 252 -14.73 -16.45 -14.70
C TYR A 252 -16.11 -16.50 -14.01
N LEU A 253 -17.12 -17.10 -14.65
CA LEU A 253 -18.46 -17.22 -14.08
C LEU A 253 -18.47 -18.15 -12.87
N PHE A 254 -17.71 -19.25 -12.94
CA PHE A 254 -17.52 -20.16 -11.82
C PHE A 254 -16.86 -19.45 -10.62
N MET A 255 -15.73 -18.76 -10.84
CA MET A 255 -14.99 -18.05 -9.80
C MET A 255 -15.84 -16.96 -9.17
N LYS A 256 -16.53 -16.14 -9.97
CA LYS A 256 -17.46 -15.11 -9.48
C LYS A 256 -18.57 -15.70 -8.61
N HIS A 257 -19.14 -16.84 -9.00
CA HIS A 257 -20.14 -17.55 -8.19
C HIS A 257 -19.52 -18.02 -6.87
N TYR A 258 -18.36 -18.69 -6.94
CA TYR A 258 -17.72 -19.29 -5.79
C TYR A 258 -17.30 -18.25 -4.75
N GLU A 259 -16.74 -17.13 -5.22
CA GLU A 259 -16.39 -16.00 -4.37
C GLU A 259 -17.62 -15.47 -3.65
N LYS A 260 -18.68 -15.13 -4.39
CA LYS A 260 -19.88 -14.50 -3.85
C LYS A 260 -20.65 -15.38 -2.85
N HIS A 261 -20.76 -16.67 -3.14
CA HIS A 261 -21.68 -17.55 -2.39
C HIS A 261 -20.99 -18.45 -1.38
N HIS A 262 -19.71 -18.80 -1.61
CA HIS A 262 -19.01 -19.80 -0.80
C HIS A 262 -17.79 -19.26 -0.09
N SER A 263 -17.16 -18.20 -0.63
CA SER A 263 -15.98 -17.57 0.00
C SER A 263 -16.38 -16.48 1.00
N HIS A 264 -17.47 -15.75 0.74
CA HIS A 264 -18.05 -14.78 1.67
C HIS A 264 -19.12 -15.45 2.55
N LYS A 265 -18.86 -15.67 3.84
CA LYS A 265 -19.96 -15.84 4.80
C LYS A 265 -20.47 -14.46 5.20
N PRO A 266 -21.77 -14.14 5.09
CA PRO A 266 -22.30 -13.00 5.81
C PRO A 266 -22.07 -13.26 7.31
N GLU A 267 -21.33 -12.37 7.98
CA GLU A 267 -21.44 -12.28 9.43
C GLU A 267 -22.93 -12.03 9.71
N THR A 268 -23.58 -12.95 10.40
CA THR A 268 -24.89 -12.71 11.00
C THR A 268 -24.70 -11.58 12.01
N VAL A 269 -24.89 -10.35 11.56
CA VAL A 269 -25.09 -9.22 12.46
C VAL A 269 -26.46 -9.45 13.08
N ASP A 270 -26.48 -10.07 14.26
CA ASP A 270 -27.62 -9.98 15.15
C ASP A 270 -27.83 -8.49 15.44
N ARG A 271 -28.77 -7.88 14.70
CA ARG A 271 -29.31 -6.57 15.06
C ARG A 271 -30.10 -6.77 16.34
N MET A 272 -29.43 -6.72 17.49
CA MET A 272 -30.09 -6.33 18.73
C MET A 272 -30.49 -4.86 18.57
N MET A 273 -31.75 -4.64 18.26
CA MET A 273 -32.40 -3.33 18.41
C MET A 273 -32.41 -2.99 19.91
N PRO A 274 -31.90 -1.82 20.33
CA PRO A 274 -32.12 -1.36 21.69
C PRO A 274 -33.61 -1.00 21.86
N THR A 275 -34.19 -1.50 22.95
CA THR A 275 -35.51 -1.15 23.48
C THR A 275 -35.59 0.31 23.90
#